data_AF-A0A6L7QI53-F1
#
_entry.id   AF-A0A6L7QI53-F1
#
_cell.length_a   1.000
_cell.length_b   1.000
_cell.length_c   1.000
_cell.angle_alpha   90.00
_cell.angle_beta   90.00
_cell.angle_gamma   90.00
#
_symmetry.space_group_name_H-M   'P 1'
#
loop_
_entity.id
_entity.type
_entity.pdbx_description
1 polymer ?
#
loop_
_entity_poly.entity_id
_entity_poly.type
_entity_poly.pdbx_seq_one_letter_code
_entity_poly.pdbx_strand_id
1 'polypeptide(L)'
;ERTLTSANSGKEHVIPNAIGGRKTVTEFICRSCNNKTGTHWDAELARQLQSLSLLLGIKRQQGDVKPKRFPTSGGGEVELHADGKMTTANTTTAF
;
A
#
# COMPACT_ATOMS: atom_id res chain seq x y z
N GLU A 1 4.63 27.00 -7.65
CA GLU A 1 3.84 26.54 -6.50
C GLU A 1 2.45 27.18 -6.55
N ARG A 2 1.41 26.52 -6.02
CA ARG A 2 0.02 27.03 -6.01
C ARG A 2 -0.40 27.32 -4.58
N THR A 3 -0.98 28.48 -4.33
CA THR A 3 -1.51 28.84 -3.00
C THR A 3 -2.59 27.85 -2.56
N LEU A 4 -2.45 27.33 -1.35
CA LEU A 4 -3.42 26.44 -0.71
C LEU A 4 -4.62 27.24 -0.24
N THR A 5 -5.81 26.75 -0.56
CA THR A 5 -7.09 27.34 -0.12
C THR A 5 -7.98 26.24 0.43
N SER A 6 -8.98 26.60 1.24
CA SER A 6 -9.98 25.65 1.74
C SER A 6 -10.66 24.86 0.61
N ALA A 7 -10.86 25.49 -0.55
CA ALA A 7 -11.47 24.86 -1.73
C ALA A 7 -10.55 23.87 -2.45
N ASN A 8 -9.23 23.99 -2.36
CA ASN A 8 -8.30 23.08 -3.04
C ASN A 8 -7.57 22.12 -2.11
N SER A 9 -7.72 22.30 -0.79
CA SER A 9 -7.12 21.46 0.22
C SER A 9 -7.64 20.02 0.13
N GLY A 10 -6.71 19.07 0.17
CA GLY A 10 -6.97 17.64 0.29
C GLY A 10 -6.86 17.16 1.73
N LYS A 11 -7.53 16.04 2.01
CA LYS A 11 -7.38 15.30 3.26
C LYS A 11 -6.26 14.28 3.08
N GLU A 12 -5.15 14.48 3.77
CA GLU A 12 -3.96 13.62 3.69
C GLU A 12 -3.81 12.79 4.95
N HIS A 13 -3.28 11.56 4.82
CA HIS A 13 -2.88 10.79 5.99
C HIS A 13 -1.44 11.14 6.40
N VAL A 14 -1.21 11.40 7.69
CA VAL A 14 0.14 11.68 8.21
C VAL A 14 1.08 10.48 7.99
N ILE A 15 0.53 9.27 8.11
CA ILE A 15 1.17 8.03 7.69
C ILE A 15 0.25 7.42 6.63
N PRO A 16 0.72 7.00 5.45
CA PRO A 16 -0.16 6.50 4.40
C PRO A 16 -1.11 5.40 4.88
N ASN A 17 -2.38 5.48 4.47
CA ASN A 17 -3.39 4.46 4.81
C ASN A 17 -2.95 3.05 4.38
N ALA A 18 -2.22 2.93 3.27
CA ALA A 18 -1.73 1.66 2.75
C ALA A 18 -0.80 0.90 3.71
N ILE A 19 -0.17 1.60 4.67
CA ILE A 19 0.68 1.02 5.71
C ILE A 19 0.07 1.19 7.12
N GLY A 20 -1.24 1.46 7.20
CA GLY A 20 -2.02 1.43 8.44
C GLY A 20 -2.22 2.78 9.13
N GLY A 21 -1.82 3.90 8.52
CA GLY A 21 -2.00 5.21 9.13
C GLY A 21 -3.46 5.71 9.12
N ARG A 22 -3.89 6.28 10.25
CA ARG A 22 -5.28 6.73 10.47
C ARG A 22 -5.44 8.22 10.71
N LYS A 23 -4.39 8.87 11.25
CA LYS A 23 -4.42 10.30 11.54
C LYS A 23 -4.36 11.05 10.21
N THR A 24 -5.34 11.90 9.99
CA THR A 24 -5.43 12.73 8.78
C THR A 24 -5.32 14.19 9.12
N VAL A 25 -4.83 14.98 8.17
CA VAL A 25 -4.72 16.43 8.24
C VAL A 25 -5.37 17.07 7.01
N THR A 26 -5.90 18.27 7.20
CA THR A 26 -6.36 19.17 6.13
C THR A 26 -5.45 20.39 6.10
N GLU A 27 -5.59 21.21 5.07
CA GLU A 27 -4.84 22.47 4.87
C GLU A 27 -3.32 22.30 4.70
N PHE A 28 -2.85 21.05 4.53
CA PHE A 28 -1.44 20.71 4.36
C PHE A 28 -1.02 20.55 2.89
N ILE A 29 -1.87 19.94 2.06
CA ILE A 29 -1.56 19.61 0.67
C ILE A 29 -2.79 19.82 -0.22
N CYS A 30 -2.57 20.19 -1.49
CA CYS A 30 -3.64 20.35 -2.46
C CYS A 30 -4.16 18.99 -2.95
N ARG A 31 -5.44 18.88 -3.33
CA ARG A 31 -6.02 17.60 -3.81
C ARG A 31 -5.28 16.96 -4.98
N SER A 32 -4.92 17.73 -5.99
CA SER A 32 -4.18 17.19 -7.14
C SER A 32 -2.75 16.78 -6.78
N CYS A 33 -2.14 17.48 -5.82
CA CYS A 33 -0.83 17.19 -5.29
C CYS A 33 -0.85 15.86 -4.53
N ASN A 34 -1.80 15.71 -3.58
CA ASN A 34 -2.05 14.49 -2.82
C ASN A 34 -2.28 13.29 -3.76
N ASN A 35 -3.17 13.44 -4.74
CA ASN A 35 -3.40 12.36 -5.71
C ASN A 35 -2.12 11.97 -6.47
N LYS A 36 -1.30 12.94 -6.86
CA LYS A 36 -0.03 12.70 -7.55
C LYS A 36 0.98 12.01 -6.63
N THR A 37 1.14 12.47 -5.38
CA THR A 37 2.08 11.83 -4.44
C THR A 37 1.65 10.41 -4.11
N GLY A 38 0.33 10.20 -3.97
CA GLY A 38 -0.32 8.91 -3.82
C GLY A 38 0.08 7.89 -4.88
N THR A 39 0.19 8.31 -6.15
CA THR A 39 0.59 7.43 -7.28
C THR A 39 2.10 7.35 -7.49
N HIS A 40 2.91 8.09 -6.73
CA HIS A 40 4.36 8.14 -6.86
C HIS A 40 5.03 7.58 -5.60
N TRP A 41 5.52 8.45 -4.71
CA TRP A 41 6.38 8.03 -3.61
C TRP A 41 5.61 7.35 -2.47
N ASP A 42 4.33 7.69 -2.27
CA ASP A 42 3.47 6.96 -1.31
C ASP A 42 3.25 5.51 -1.76
N ALA A 43 3.00 5.30 -3.06
CA ALA A 43 2.85 3.97 -3.64
C ALA A 43 4.14 3.16 -3.52
N GLU A 44 5.30 3.78 -3.77
CA GLU A 44 6.59 3.12 -3.65
C GLU A 44 6.90 2.74 -2.19
N LEU A 45 6.65 3.64 -1.23
CA LEU A 45 6.80 3.35 0.19
C LEU A 45 5.87 2.20 0.62
N ALA A 46 4.62 2.21 0.17
CA ALA A 46 3.66 1.14 0.44
C ALA A 46 4.10 -0.21 -0.15
N ARG A 47 4.70 -0.21 -1.35
CA ARG A 47 5.26 -1.40 -2.00
C ARG A 47 6.43 -1.98 -1.21
N GLN A 48 7.35 -1.13 -0.75
CA GLN A 48 8.51 -1.54 0.05
C GLN A 48 8.08 -2.14 1.39
N LEU A 49 7.11 -1.52 2.07
CA LEU A 49 6.61 -1.95 3.38
C LEU A 49 5.50 -3.01 3.32
N GLN A 50 5.12 -3.48 2.13
CA GLN A 50 4.03 -4.46 1.97
C GLN A 50 4.31 -5.76 2.74
N SER A 51 5.56 -6.25 2.76
CA SER A 51 5.91 -7.48 3.47
C SER A 51 5.70 -7.34 4.99
N LEU A 52 6.07 -6.19 5.56
CA LEU A 52 5.83 -5.89 6.98
C LEU A 52 4.33 -5.74 7.25
N SER A 53 3.60 -5.12 6.33
CA SER A 53 2.15 -4.96 6.44
C SER A 53 1.42 -6.31 6.48
N LEU A 54 1.87 -7.28 5.68
CA LEU A 54 1.36 -8.66 5.70
C LEU A 54 1.73 -9.38 7.00
N LEU A 55 3.02 -9.35 7.37
CA LEU A 55 3.54 -10.06 8.55
C LEU A 55 2.85 -9.60 9.85
N LEU A 56 2.59 -8.30 9.98
CA LEU A 56 2.00 -7.70 11.17
C LEU A 56 0.46 -7.66 11.12
N GLY A 57 -0.17 -8.15 10.05
CA GLY A 57 -1.62 -8.12 9.87
C GLY A 57 -2.20 -6.70 9.94
N ILE A 58 -1.52 -5.73 9.32
CA ILE A 58 -1.89 -4.30 9.43
C ILE A 58 -3.30 -4.07 8.89
N LYS A 59 -4.17 -3.52 9.75
CA LYS A 59 -5.53 -3.12 9.37
C LYS A 59 -5.52 -1.72 8.78
N ARG A 60 -5.83 -1.63 7.48
CA ARG A 60 -6.00 -0.35 6.78
C ARG A 60 -7.36 0.26 7.14
N GLN A 61 -7.48 1.57 7.06
CA GLN A 61 -8.77 2.25 7.21
C GLN A 61 -9.68 1.99 6.00
N GLN A 62 -9.08 1.75 4.83
CA GLN A 62 -9.77 1.36 3.60
C GLN A 62 -9.06 0.20 2.91
N GLY A 63 -9.84 -0.85 2.57
CA GLY A 63 -9.37 -2.07 1.92
C GLY A 63 -8.51 -2.96 2.81
N ASP A 64 -8.04 -4.07 2.25
CA ASP A 64 -7.14 -5.01 2.92
C ASP A 64 -5.71 -4.93 2.39
N VAL A 65 -4.76 -5.45 3.16
CA VAL A 65 -3.39 -5.67 2.66
C VAL A 65 -3.46 -6.70 1.55
N LYS A 66 -3.00 -6.31 0.36
CA LYS A 66 -3.00 -7.19 -0.81
C LYS A 66 -2.01 -8.35 -0.57
N PRO A 67 -2.37 -9.59 -0.95
CA PRO A 67 -1.44 -10.71 -0.92
C PRO A 67 -0.16 -10.39 -1.70
N LYS A 68 0.95 -11.01 -1.30
CA LYS A 68 2.26 -10.81 -1.94
C LYS A 68 2.89 -12.15 -2.28
N ARG A 69 3.49 -12.22 -3.48
CA ARG A 69 4.22 -13.39 -3.95
C ARG A 69 5.65 -13.38 -3.43
N PHE A 70 6.11 -14.56 -3.04
CA PHE A 70 7.46 -14.81 -2.58
C PHE A 70 8.04 -16.01 -3.34
N PRO A 71 9.27 -15.91 -3.86
CA PRO A 71 9.95 -17.05 -4.44
C PRO A 71 10.28 -18.08 -3.36
N THR A 72 10.23 -19.35 -3.73
CA THR A 72 10.61 -20.48 -2.88
C THR A 72 11.98 -21.01 -3.30
N SER A 73 12.69 -21.69 -2.39
CA SER A 73 13.98 -22.34 -2.69
C SER A 73 13.86 -23.44 -3.76
N GLY A 74 12.66 -23.99 -3.96
CA GLY A 74 12.36 -25.00 -4.98
C GLY A 74 12.02 -24.44 -6.36
N GLY A 75 12.12 -23.13 -6.59
CA GLY A 75 11.89 -22.51 -7.90
C GLY A 75 10.42 -22.19 -8.24
N GLY A 76 9.49 -22.36 -7.29
CA GLY A 76 8.09 -21.91 -7.39
C GLY A 76 7.83 -20.59 -6.65
N GLU A 77 6.61 -20.07 -6.75
CA GLU A 77 6.15 -18.92 -5.97
C GLU A 77 5.02 -19.32 -5.02
N VAL A 78 5.01 -18.72 -3.83
CA VAL A 78 3.90 -18.78 -2.88
C VAL A 78 3.32 -17.39 -2.69
N GLU A 79 2.00 -17.29 -2.66
CA GLU A 79 1.29 -16.07 -2.34
C GLU A 79 0.88 -16.10 -0.86
N LEU A 80 1.39 -15.13 -0.09
CA LEU A 80 1.08 -14.94 1.33
C LEU A 80 -0.05 -13.94 1.49
N HIS A 81 -1.10 -14.36 2.20
CA HIS A 81 -2.28 -13.56 2.53
C HIS A 81 -2.14 -12.94 3.92
N ALA A 82 -2.89 -11.86 4.18
CA ALA A 82 -2.84 -11.13 5.44
C ALA A 82 -3.33 -11.92 6.66
N ASP A 83 -4.09 -13.00 6.44
CA ASP A 83 -4.54 -13.95 7.47
C ASP A 83 -3.52 -15.08 7.73
N GLY A 84 -2.33 -15.00 7.13
CA GLY A 84 -1.27 -15.98 7.26
C GLY A 84 -1.42 -17.19 6.34
N LYS A 85 -2.50 -17.29 5.54
CA LYS A 85 -2.62 -18.37 4.56
C LYS A 85 -1.58 -18.22 3.45
N MET A 86 -1.05 -19.35 3.01
CA MET A 86 -0.17 -19.45 1.86
C MET A 86 -0.88 -20.26 0.77
N THR A 87 -0.93 -19.72 -0.44
CA THR A 87 -1.44 -20.40 -1.62
C THR A 87 -0.33 -20.55 -2.65
N THR A 88 -0.21 -21.71 -3.29
CA THR A 88 0.72 -21.89 -4.41
C THR A 88 0.30 -20.96 -5.55
N ALA A 89 1.21 -20.10 -6.02
CA ALA A 89 0.97 -19.40 -7.27
C ALA A 89 1.21 -20.43 -8.39
N ASN A 90 0.18 -20.74 -9.18
CA ASN A 90 0.29 -21.76 -10.24
C ASN A 90 1.52 -21.49 -11.12
N THR A 91 2.48 -22.40 -11.08
CA THR A 91 3.58 -22.44 -12.04
C THR A 91 2.97 -22.85 -13.37
N THR A 92 2.81 -21.91 -14.31
CA THR A 92 2.60 -22.30 -15.71
C THR A 92 3.92 -22.90 -16.17
N THR A 93 4.06 -24.21 -16.00
CA THR A 93 5.16 -24.96 -16.60
C THR A 93 4.92 -24.96 -18.11
N ALA A 94 5.64 -24.11 -18.83
CA ALA A 94 5.77 -24.23 -20.27
C ALA A 94 6.72 -25.43 -20.52
N PHE A 95 6.14 -26.56 -20.93
CA PHE A 95 6.84 -27.64 -21.61
C PHE A 95 6.61 -27.49 -23.12
#